data_AF-A0A661QC02-F1
#
_entry.id   AF-A0A661QC02-F1
#
_cell.length_a   1.000
_cell.length_b   1.000
_cell.length_c   1.000
_cell.angle_alpha   90.00
_cell.angle_beta   90.00
_cell.angle_gamma   90.00
#
_symmetry.space_group_name_H-M   'P 1'
#
loop_
_entity.id
_entity.type
_entity.pdbx_description
1 polymer ?
#
loop_
_entity_poly.entity_id
_entity_poly.type
_entity_poly.pdbx_seq_one_letter_code
_entity_poly.pdbx_strand_id
1 'polypeptide(L)' 'MKAILFDLDNTLYPVECDLFSLIDVRINRYMEEVVEIDPTDVDELRRRYWQDYGATLQG' A
#
# COMPACT_ATOMS: atom_id res chain seq x y z
N MET A 1 17.07 27.62 7.06
CA MET A 1 17.17 26.23 7.53
C MET A 1 17.63 25.37 6.36
N LYS A 2 18.57 24.43 6.56
CA LYS A 2 18.94 23.45 5.53
C LYS A 2 18.41 22.09 5.95
N ALA A 3 17.77 21.38 5.03
CA ALA A 3 17.25 20.03 5.23
C ALA A 3 17.51 19.19 3.97
N ILE A 4 17.55 17.87 4.15
CA ILE A 4 17.60 16.90 3.06
C ILE A 4 16.31 16.10 3.11
N LEU A 5 15.67 15.94 1.96
CA LEU A 5 14.53 15.06 1.74
C LEU A 5 15.02 13.85 0.97
N PHE A 6 14.65 12.67 1.43
CA PHE A 6 14.88 11.40 0.73
C PHE A 6 13.64 10.54 0.89
N ASP A 7 13.42 9.70 -0.11
CA ASP A 7 12.36 8.72 -0.09
C ASP A 7 12.74 7.55 0.84
N LEU A 8 11.72 6.86 1.35
CA LEU A 8 11.89 5.70 2.21
C LEU A 8 11.98 4.44 1.36
N ASP A 9 10.94 4.19 0.58
CA ASP A 9 10.69 2.90 -0.03
C ASP A 9 11.59 2.68 -1.24
N ASN A 10 12.21 1.50 -1.33
CA ASN A 10 13.22 1.18 -2.36
C ASN A 10 14.42 2.15 -2.44
N THR A 11 14.55 3.04 -1.45
CA THR A 11 15.62 4.03 -1.34
C THR A 11 16.50 3.74 -0.13
N LEU A 12 15.91 3.61 1.06
CA LEU A 12 16.64 3.24 2.28
C LEU A 12 16.82 1.73 2.42
N TYR A 13 16.11 0.95 1.63
CA TYR A 13 16.24 -0.49 1.54
C TYR A 13 16.19 -0.94 0.08
N PRO A 14 16.78 -2.08 -0.27
CA PRO A 14 16.88 -2.54 -1.65
C PRO A 14 15.56 -3.17 -2.13
N VAL A 15 15.26 -3.06 -3.42
CA VAL A 15 13.98 -3.49 -4.03
C VAL A 15 13.74 -5.01 -3.88
N GLU A 16 14.81 -5.79 -3.77
CA GLU A 16 14.79 -7.25 -3.58
C GLU A 16 14.15 -7.67 -2.26
N CYS A 17 13.96 -6.74 -1.31
CA CYS A 17 13.17 -7.00 -0.12
C CYS A 17 11.67 -7.19 -0.41
N ASP A 18 11.18 -6.72 -1.56
CA ASP A 18 9.81 -6.88 -2.05
C ASP A 18 8.73 -6.58 -1.00
N LEU A 19 8.93 -5.48 -0.26
CA LEU A 19 8.09 -5.15 0.89
C LEU A 19 6.64 -4.85 0.49
N PHE A 20 6.44 -4.24 -0.69
CA PHE A 20 5.11 -3.89 -1.20
C PHE A 20 4.21 -5.10 -1.40
N SER A 21 4.74 -6.21 -1.93
CA SER A 21 3.96 -7.45 -2.10
C SER A 21 3.44 -7.98 -0.76
N LEU A 22 4.21 -7.85 0.32
CA LEU A 22 3.79 -8.24 1.67
C LEU A 22 2.79 -7.26 2.29
N ILE A 23 2.90 -5.96 1.98
CA ILE A 23 1.96 -4.93 2.42
C ILE A 23 0.61 -5.12 1.72
N ASP A 24 0.62 -5.37 0.42
CA ASP A 24 -0.57 -5.58 -0.41
C ASP A 24 -1.47 -6.69 0.13
N VAL A 25 -0.87 -7.82 0.53
CA VAL A 25 -1.60 -8.94 1.16
C VAL A 25 -2.30 -8.50 2.45
N ARG A 26 -1.63 -7.68 3.27
CA ARG A 26 -2.20 -7.20 4.54
C ARG A 26 -3.29 -6.16 4.32
N ILE A 27 -3.12 -5.27 3.34
CA ILE A 27 -4.15 -4.30 2.96
C ILE A 27 -5.39 -5.02 2.44
N ASN A 28 -5.21 -5.98 1.52
CA ASN A 28 -6.32 -6.77 0.99
C ASN A 28 -7.07 -7.49 2.11
N ARG A 29 -6.34 -8.15 3.02
CA ARG A 29 -6.96 -8.82 4.18
C ARG A 29 -7.73 -7.84 5.08
N TYR A 30 -7.22 -6.64 5.31
CA TYR A 30 -7.93 -5.63 6.09
C TYR A 30 -9.22 -5.17 5.39
N MET A 31 -9.16 -4.94 4.08
CA MET A 31 -10.33 -4.56 3.29
C MET A 31 -11.40 -5.65 3.29
N GLU A 32 -11.00 -6.92 3.24
CA GLU A 32 -11.90 -8.07 3.34
C GLU A 32 -12.46 -8.25 4.76
N GLU A 33 -11.60 -8.40 5.77
CA GLU A 33 -12.02 -8.85 7.11
C GLU A 33 -12.58 -7.73 7.98
N VAL A 34 -12.16 -6.47 7.76
CA VAL A 34 -12.52 -5.34 8.64
C VAL A 34 -13.47 -4.36 7.96
N VAL A 35 -13.23 -4.06 6.68
CA VAL A 35 -14.11 -3.18 5.90
C VAL A 35 -15.26 -3.97 5.26
N GLU A 36 -15.19 -5.31 5.27
CA GLU A 36 -16.21 -6.22 4.75
C GLU A 36 -16.49 -6.02 3.24
N ILE A 37 -15.44 -5.73 2.46
CA ILE A 37 -15.50 -5.66 1.01
C ILE A 37 -15.44 -7.08 0.43
N ASP A 38 -16.22 -7.35 -0.63
CA ASP A 38 -16.21 -8.65 -1.31
C ASP A 38 -14.78 -8.99 -1.80
N PRO A 39 -14.25 -10.20 -1.49
CA PRO A 39 -12.89 -10.59 -1.87
C PRO A 39 -12.59 -10.45 -3.37
N THR A 40 -13.61 -10.55 -4.23
CA THR A 40 -13.47 -10.41 -5.68
C THR A 40 -13.21 -8.97 -6.12
N ASP A 41 -13.60 -7.97 -5.32
CA ASP A 41 -13.44 -6.55 -5.61
C ASP A 41 -12.21 -5.92 -4.92
N VAL A 42 -11.70 -6.54 -3.85
CA VAL A 42 -10.66 -5.99 -2.97
C VAL A 42 -9.42 -5.53 -3.73
N ASP A 43 -8.87 -6.38 -4.59
CA ASP A 43 -7.58 -6.12 -5.22
C ASP A 43 -7.67 -5.03 -6.31
N GLU A 44 -8.80 -4.96 -7.02
CA GLU A 44 -9.08 -3.89 -7.97
C GLU A 44 -9.27 -2.55 -7.24
N LEU A 45 -10.05 -2.53 -6.16
CA LEU A 45 -10.25 -1.34 -5.35
C LEU A 45 -8.96 -0.85 -4.70
N ARG A 46 -8.11 -1.75 -4.18
CA ARG A 46 -6.81 -1.39 -3.62
C ARG A 46 -5.96 -0.63 -4.62
N ARG A 47 -5.80 -1.18 -5.83
CA ARG A 47 -5.03 -0.56 -6.92
C ARG A 47 -5.63 0.77 -7.34
N ARG A 48 -6.96 0.84 -7.46
CA ARG A 48 -7.65 2.07 -7.84
C ARG A 48 -7.40 3.18 -6.82
N TYR A 49 -7.55 2.90 -5.53
CA TYR A 49 -7.30 3.89 -4.49
C TYR A 49 -5.84 4.32 -4.43
N TRP A 50 -4.90 3.39 -4.62
CA TRP A 50 -3.49 3.76 -4.73
C TRP A 50 -3.22 4.68 -5.93
N GLN A 51 -3.83 4.40 -7.09
CA GLN A 51 -3.68 5.23 -8.29
C GLN A 51 -4.33 6.62 -8.14
N ASP A 52 -5.54 6.68 -7.57
CA ASP A 52 -6.33 7.91 -7.45
C ASP A 52 -5.86 8.81 -6.30
N TYR A 53 -5.36 8.22 -5.21
CA TYR A 53 -5.06 8.92 -3.95
C TYR A 53 -3.62 8.77 -3.45
N GLY A 54 -2.79 7.94 -4.09
CA GLY A 54 -1.44 7.63 -3.62
C GLY A 54 -1.39 6.67 -2.41
N ALA A 55 -2.55 6.24 -1.90
CA ALA A 55 -2.69 5.32 -0.78
C ALA A 55 -4.03 4.57 -0.87
N THR A 56 -4.06 3.32 -0.41
CA THR A 56 -5.32 2.56 -0.33
C THR A 56 -6.11 2.82 0.93
N LEU A 57 -5.41 2.93 2.07
CA LEU A 57 -6.00 3.15 3.38
C LEU A 57 -5.51 4.48 3.94
N GLN A 58 -6.37 5.21 4.63
CA GLN A 58 -6.01 6.35 5.47
C GLN A 58 -6.47 6.08 6.91
N GLY A 59 -5.61 6.39 7.87
CA GLY A 59 -5.86 6.26 9.31
C GLY A 59 -4.88 7.14 10.08
#